data_AF-A0A7S0SUW3-F1
#
_entry.id   AF-A0A7S0SUW3-F1
#
_cell.length_a   1.000
_cell.length_b   1.000
_cell.length_c   1.000
_cell.angle_alpha   90.00
_cell.angle_beta   90.00
_cell.angle_gamma   90.00
#
_symmetry.space_group_name_H-M   'P 1'
#
loop_
_entity.id
_entity.type
_entity.pdbx_description
1 polymer ?
#
loop_
_entity_poly.entity_id
_entity_poly.type
_entity_poly.pdbx_seq_one_letter_code
_entity_poly.pdbx_strand_id
1 'polypeptide(L)'
;INRFHPGLSDNDLYFPDWFIGKWNVSSYLRNVEAPIDIDTFGGEYVYNKTRNELNKPLLYISKFKRLDNGRVITDRLYNVEQIAIAAMGENSIIDDYQPGYDITKNIRLVLASPVSKFVQYEVNLESTDRQQIPLSNNPALKSSPYFSILEISTQSLQVSNTTSGYISPFLKKDIETITIYTKLSDNKIKALQRTATYLCPSDLRYSENVKKQPKVVVDPIDIRCYE
;
A
#
# COMPACT_ATOMS: atom_id res chain seq x y z
N ILE A 1 -19.77 -2.19 -13.74
CA ILE A 1 -19.82 -2.32 -12.27
C ILE A 1 -19.14 -1.07 -11.73
N ASN A 2 -19.87 -0.20 -11.04
CA ASN A 2 -19.26 0.99 -10.45
C ASN A 2 -18.34 0.55 -9.31
N ARG A 3 -17.10 1.05 -9.29
CA ARG A 3 -16.16 0.81 -8.19
C ARG A 3 -16.81 1.31 -6.89
N PHE A 4 -16.71 0.52 -5.82
CA PHE A 4 -17.26 0.89 -4.52
C PHE A 4 -16.30 1.89 -3.85
N HIS A 5 -16.73 3.15 -3.78
CA HIS A 5 -15.99 4.24 -3.14
C HIS A 5 -16.80 4.75 -1.94
N PRO A 6 -16.61 4.19 -0.73
CA PRO A 6 -17.35 4.61 0.45
C PRO A 6 -16.96 6.02 0.95
N GLY A 7 -15.87 6.59 0.42
CA GLY A 7 -15.26 7.82 0.93
C GLY A 7 -14.57 7.63 2.29
N LEU A 8 -14.19 8.74 2.91
CA LEU A 8 -13.59 8.76 4.24
C LEU A 8 -14.68 9.02 5.29
N SER A 9 -15.40 7.97 5.72
CA SER A 9 -16.42 8.10 6.76
C SER A 9 -15.84 8.39 8.16
N ASP A 10 -14.60 7.97 8.39
CA ASP A 10 -13.84 8.19 9.63
C ASP A 10 -12.50 8.88 9.32
N ASN A 11 -11.95 9.59 10.33
CA ASN A 11 -10.65 10.25 10.20
C ASN A 11 -9.49 9.25 9.96
N ASP A 12 -9.53 8.07 10.58
CA ASP A 12 -8.49 7.04 10.45
C ASP A 12 -9.09 5.63 10.61
N LEU A 13 -8.29 4.59 10.38
CA LEU A 13 -8.61 3.20 10.68
C LEU A 13 -8.33 2.90 12.15
N TYR A 14 -9.28 2.29 12.83
CA TYR A 14 -9.16 1.95 14.24
C TYR A 14 -9.01 0.43 14.42
N PHE A 15 -7.94 0.06 15.10
CA PHE A 15 -7.53 -1.33 15.30
C PHE A 15 -8.00 -1.84 16.66
N PRO A 16 -8.21 -3.16 16.82
CA PRO A 16 -8.39 -3.77 18.13
C PRO A 16 -7.19 -3.57 19.07
N ASP A 17 -7.44 -3.61 20.38
CA ASP A 17 -6.43 -3.42 21.43
C ASP A 17 -5.22 -4.37 21.34
N TRP A 18 -5.42 -5.57 20.81
CA TRP A 18 -4.35 -6.56 20.64
C TRP A 18 -3.35 -6.22 19.54
N PHE A 19 -3.51 -5.10 18.81
CA PHE A 19 -2.48 -4.57 17.91
C PHE A 19 -1.45 -3.68 18.59
N ILE A 20 -1.71 -3.17 19.79
CA ILE A 20 -0.85 -2.16 20.42
C ILE A 20 0.60 -2.65 20.55
N GLY A 21 1.53 -1.76 20.21
CA GLY A 21 2.97 -2.02 20.34
C GLY A 21 3.66 -2.15 19.00
N LYS A 22 4.80 -2.85 19.01
CA LYS A 22 5.62 -3.11 17.83
C LYS A 22 5.57 -4.59 17.47
N TRP A 23 5.47 -4.87 16.19
CA TRP A 23 5.34 -6.21 15.62
C TRP A 23 6.43 -6.45 14.61
N ASN A 24 7.14 -7.57 14.76
CA ASN A 24 7.99 -8.09 13.69
C ASN A 24 7.09 -8.71 12.63
N VAL A 25 7.07 -8.09 11.45
CA VAL A 25 6.24 -8.53 10.33
C VAL A 25 7.09 -9.31 9.35
N SER A 26 6.57 -10.47 8.93
CA SER A 26 7.08 -11.23 7.81
C SER A 26 5.99 -11.29 6.75
N SER A 27 6.11 -10.48 5.70
CA SER A 27 5.13 -10.42 4.61
C SER A 27 5.62 -11.21 3.41
N TYR A 28 4.81 -12.13 2.91
CA TYR A 28 5.14 -12.96 1.75
C TYR A 28 4.21 -12.61 0.59
N LEU A 29 4.76 -12.21 -0.55
CA LEU A 29 3.99 -12.20 -1.80
C LEU A 29 3.67 -13.65 -2.17
N ARG A 30 2.38 -14.01 -2.14
CA ARG A 30 1.89 -15.36 -2.44
C ARG A 30 1.38 -15.49 -3.87
N ASN A 31 0.86 -14.41 -4.42
CA ASN A 31 0.31 -14.41 -5.77
C ASN A 31 0.47 -13.03 -6.42
N VAL A 32 0.68 -13.02 -7.74
CA VAL A 32 0.68 -11.82 -8.58
C VAL A 32 -0.07 -12.14 -9.87
N GLU A 33 -0.95 -11.24 -10.28
CA GLU A 33 -1.76 -11.36 -11.49
C GLU A 33 -1.67 -10.07 -12.29
N ALA A 34 -1.70 -10.20 -13.62
CA ALA A 34 -1.91 -9.12 -14.57
C ALA A 34 -3.27 -9.34 -15.25
N PRO A 35 -4.40 -8.92 -14.62
CA PRO A 35 -5.74 -9.35 -15.01
C PRO A 35 -6.16 -8.92 -16.42
N ILE A 36 -5.55 -7.84 -16.90
CA ILE A 36 -5.79 -7.29 -18.23
C ILE A 36 -4.77 -7.86 -19.22
N ASP A 37 -3.50 -7.45 -19.09
CA ASP A 37 -2.36 -7.95 -19.83
C ASP A 37 -1.04 -7.51 -19.15
N ILE A 38 0.07 -8.14 -19.56
CA ILE A 38 1.40 -7.87 -19.02
C ILE A 38 1.90 -6.47 -19.41
N ASP A 39 1.53 -5.98 -20.59
CA ASP A 39 1.96 -4.66 -21.05
C ASP A 39 1.42 -3.55 -20.14
N THR A 40 0.13 -3.62 -19.80
CA THR A 40 -0.54 -2.67 -18.90
C THR A 40 -0.07 -2.80 -17.45
N PHE A 41 0.35 -4.00 -17.02
CA PHE A 41 0.99 -4.22 -15.72
C PHE A 41 2.30 -3.42 -15.57
N GLY A 42 2.97 -3.10 -16.68
CA GLY A 42 4.29 -2.45 -16.70
C GLY A 42 5.32 -3.17 -17.58
N GLY A 43 4.89 -4.17 -18.34
CA GLY A 43 5.69 -4.96 -19.26
C GLY A 43 6.37 -6.18 -18.62
N GLU A 44 6.91 -7.03 -19.49
CA GLU A 44 7.49 -8.34 -19.16
C GLU A 44 8.58 -8.27 -18.09
N TYR A 45 9.43 -7.24 -18.14
CA TYR A 45 10.49 -7.03 -17.16
C TYR A 45 9.95 -6.79 -15.75
N VAL A 46 8.95 -5.92 -15.60
CA VAL A 46 8.37 -5.57 -14.29
C VAL A 46 7.57 -6.75 -13.73
N TYR A 47 6.82 -7.44 -14.59
CA TYR A 47 6.06 -8.63 -14.21
C TYR A 47 6.98 -9.76 -13.73
N ASN A 48 8.03 -10.10 -14.48
CA ASN A 48 8.97 -11.14 -14.09
C ASN A 48 9.79 -10.78 -12.84
N LYS A 49 10.18 -9.50 -12.70
CA LYS A 49 10.82 -9.03 -11.46
C LYS A 49 9.91 -9.23 -10.24
N THR A 50 8.62 -8.90 -10.37
CA THR A 50 7.64 -9.08 -9.30
C THR A 50 7.41 -10.56 -8.98
N ARG A 51 7.31 -11.42 -10.00
CA ARG A 51 7.22 -12.88 -9.80
C ARG A 51 8.43 -13.45 -9.07
N ASN A 52 9.62 -12.89 -9.27
CA ASN A 52 10.82 -13.31 -8.56
C ASN A 52 10.79 -12.97 -7.06
N GLU A 53 9.83 -12.17 -6.59
CA GLU A 53 9.61 -11.86 -5.16
C GLU A 53 8.68 -12.89 -4.48
N LEU A 54 8.03 -13.78 -5.24
CA LEU A 54 7.11 -14.79 -4.70
C LEU A 54 7.79 -15.64 -3.61
N ASN A 55 7.09 -15.79 -2.49
CA ASN A 55 7.49 -16.55 -1.31
C ASN A 55 8.80 -16.09 -0.64
N LYS A 56 9.33 -14.92 -1.02
CA LYS A 56 10.44 -14.28 -0.30
C LYS A 56 9.86 -13.36 0.77
N PRO A 57 10.33 -13.44 2.02
CA PRO A 57 9.84 -12.57 3.07
C PRO A 57 10.35 -11.15 2.89
N LEU A 58 9.46 -10.17 2.97
CA LEU A 58 9.79 -8.81 3.33
C LEU A 58 9.67 -8.67 4.84
N LEU A 59 10.79 -8.36 5.51
CA LEU A 59 10.88 -8.26 6.97
C LEU A 59 10.91 -6.81 7.40
N TYR A 60 9.99 -6.38 8.26
CA TYR A 60 9.93 -5.01 8.77
C TYR A 60 9.23 -4.95 10.13
N ILE A 61 9.34 -3.81 10.80
CA ILE A 61 8.63 -3.55 12.05
C ILE A 61 7.37 -2.74 11.75
N SER A 62 6.22 -3.19 12.22
CA SER A 62 5.00 -2.38 12.25
C SER A 62 4.70 -1.91 13.67
N LYS A 63 4.18 -0.71 13.81
CA LYS A 63 3.87 -0.05 15.09
C LYS A 63 2.43 0.43 15.10
N PHE A 64 1.77 0.19 16.24
CA PHE A 64 0.43 0.69 16.54
C PHE A 64 0.47 1.38 17.89
N LYS A 65 -0.26 2.48 18.01
CA LYS A 65 -0.30 3.31 19.21
C LYS A 65 -1.74 3.58 19.65
N ARG A 66 -1.92 3.70 20.96
CA ARG A 66 -3.19 4.14 21.55
C ARG A 66 -3.21 5.66 21.59
N LEU A 67 -4.31 6.26 21.14
CA LEU A 67 -4.60 7.67 21.27
C LEU A 67 -5.14 7.98 22.67
N ASP A 68 -5.17 9.26 23.06
CA ASP A 68 -5.71 9.71 24.35
C ASP A 68 -7.19 9.34 24.53
N ASN A 69 -7.94 9.23 23.43
CA ASN A 69 -9.34 8.77 23.43
C ASN A 69 -9.50 7.24 23.53
N GLY A 70 -8.42 6.51 23.79
CA GLY A 70 -8.42 5.06 23.93
C GLY A 70 -8.40 4.27 22.61
N ARG A 71 -8.64 4.89 21.45
CA ARG A 71 -8.62 4.18 20.16
C ARG A 71 -7.20 3.81 19.74
N VAL A 72 -7.03 2.67 19.08
CA VAL A 72 -5.73 2.21 18.57
C VAL A 72 -5.64 2.52 17.09
N ILE A 73 -4.53 3.14 16.67
CA ILE A 73 -4.24 3.46 15.28
C ILE A 73 -2.88 2.88 14.86
N THR A 74 -2.71 2.74 13.55
CA THR A 74 -1.40 2.47 12.94
C THR A 74 -0.52 3.72 13.03
N ASP A 75 0.76 3.56 13.37
CA ASP A 75 1.73 4.67 13.27
C ASP A 75 2.17 4.82 11.81
N ARG A 76 1.31 5.47 11.01
CA ARG A 76 1.34 5.42 9.55
C ARG A 76 2.70 5.75 8.94
N LEU A 77 3.27 6.91 9.29
CA LEU A 77 4.57 7.34 8.75
C LEU A 77 5.68 6.33 9.08
N TYR A 78 5.80 5.96 10.36
CA TYR A 78 6.76 4.95 10.80
C TYR A 78 6.59 3.64 10.02
N ASN A 79 5.36 3.18 9.83
CA ASN A 79 5.10 1.92 9.13
C ASN A 79 5.46 2.00 7.63
N VAL A 80 5.17 3.12 6.97
CA VAL A 80 5.55 3.34 5.57
C VAL A 80 7.07 3.42 5.43
N GLU A 81 7.76 4.11 6.33
CA GLU A 81 9.24 4.17 6.36
C GLU A 81 9.85 2.76 6.53
N GLN A 82 9.35 1.97 7.48
CA GLN A 82 9.86 0.62 7.71
C GLN A 82 9.66 -0.30 6.51
N ILE A 83 8.54 -0.16 5.79
CA ILE A 83 8.29 -0.90 4.54
C ILE A 83 9.24 -0.43 3.45
N ALA A 84 9.44 0.89 3.29
CA ALA A 84 10.36 1.44 2.30
C ALA A 84 11.81 1.01 2.57
N ILE A 85 12.25 1.05 3.83
CA ILE A 85 13.56 0.57 4.28
C ILE A 85 13.73 -0.92 3.95
N ALA A 86 12.73 -1.75 4.28
CA ALA A 86 12.81 -3.18 3.99
C ALA A 86 12.84 -3.48 2.48
N ALA A 87 12.11 -2.71 1.68
CA ALA A 87 11.98 -2.94 0.24
C ALA A 87 13.14 -2.36 -0.58
N MET A 88 13.74 -1.25 -0.13
CA MET A 88 14.70 -0.45 -0.90
C MET A 88 16.08 -0.33 -0.23
N GLY A 89 16.21 -0.72 1.03
CA GLY A 89 17.45 -0.67 1.82
C GLY A 89 17.46 0.40 2.92
N GLU A 90 18.40 0.28 3.85
CA GLU A 90 18.50 1.12 5.07
C GLU A 90 18.60 2.62 4.81
N ASN A 91 19.26 3.02 3.72
CA ASN A 91 19.47 4.42 3.37
C ASN A 91 18.47 4.91 2.30
N SER A 92 17.30 4.27 2.23
CA SER A 92 16.30 4.60 1.21
C SER A 92 15.53 5.88 1.50
N ILE A 93 15.37 6.29 2.75
CA ILE A 93 14.66 7.53 3.10
C ILE A 93 15.61 8.73 3.01
N ILE A 94 15.28 9.69 2.14
CA ILE A 94 16.00 10.96 2.01
C ILE A 94 15.31 12.05 2.83
N ASP A 95 13.99 12.10 2.77
CA ASP A 95 13.15 13.11 3.43
C ASP A 95 11.78 12.50 3.74
N ASP A 96 11.33 12.69 4.98
CA ASP A 96 10.06 12.24 5.54
C ASP A 96 9.25 13.42 6.13
N TYR A 97 9.64 14.66 5.82
CA TYR A 97 8.95 15.83 6.33
C TYR A 97 7.52 15.89 5.78
N GLN A 98 6.56 16.12 6.69
CA GLN A 98 5.13 16.19 6.40
C GLN A 98 4.59 17.64 6.53
N PRO A 99 4.93 18.58 5.63
CA PRO A 99 4.51 19.98 5.75
C PRO A 99 3.00 20.14 5.62
N GLY A 100 2.30 20.37 6.73
CA GLY A 100 0.86 20.66 6.73
C GLY A 100 -0.01 19.51 6.26
N TYR A 101 0.54 18.30 6.11
CA TYR A 101 -0.22 17.11 5.74
C TYR A 101 -0.94 16.55 6.96
N ASP A 102 -2.23 16.28 6.80
CA ASP A 102 -2.93 15.36 7.68
C ASP A 102 -2.37 13.96 7.43
N ILE A 103 -1.51 13.47 8.32
CA ILE A 103 -0.85 12.16 8.22
C ILE A 103 -1.85 10.99 8.21
N THR A 104 -3.08 11.25 8.67
CA THR A 104 -4.17 10.29 8.58
C THR A 104 -4.71 10.22 7.17
N LYS A 105 -4.35 11.09 6.23
CA LYS A 105 -4.84 11.06 4.84
C LYS A 105 -3.72 11.08 3.82
N ASN A 106 -2.62 11.77 4.13
CA ASN A 106 -1.53 12.01 3.21
C ASN A 106 -0.20 11.66 3.86
N ILE A 107 0.61 10.89 3.15
CA ILE A 107 1.99 10.58 3.56
C ILE A 107 2.88 10.85 2.37
N ARG A 108 3.89 11.70 2.58
CA ARG A 108 4.94 11.99 1.61
C ARG A 108 6.23 11.32 2.01
N LEU A 109 6.97 10.76 1.06
CA LEU A 109 8.37 10.36 1.25
C LEU A 109 9.19 10.74 0.03
N VAL A 110 10.45 11.12 0.25
CA VAL A 110 11.48 11.16 -0.80
C VAL A 110 12.41 9.99 -0.59
N LEU A 111 12.51 9.14 -1.61
CA LEU A 111 13.27 7.90 -1.57
C LEU A 111 14.48 7.94 -2.50
N ALA A 112 15.61 7.44 -2.02
CA ALA A 112 16.80 7.20 -2.85
C ALA A 112 16.56 6.00 -3.77
N SER A 113 17.03 6.08 -5.02
CA SER A 113 17.03 4.90 -5.87
C SER A 113 18.08 3.89 -5.40
N PRO A 114 17.73 2.60 -5.27
CA PRO A 114 18.68 1.57 -4.89
C PRO A 114 19.73 1.30 -5.98
N VAL A 115 19.52 1.82 -7.20
CA VAL A 115 20.36 1.55 -8.38
C VAL A 115 21.16 2.77 -8.83
N SER A 116 20.75 3.98 -8.43
CA SER A 116 21.41 5.22 -8.85
C SER A 116 21.37 6.28 -7.76
N LYS A 117 22.55 6.75 -7.34
CA LYS A 117 22.70 7.87 -6.38
C LYS A 117 22.18 9.22 -6.90
N PHE A 118 21.88 9.32 -8.19
CA PHE A 118 21.41 10.55 -8.83
C PHE A 118 19.91 10.57 -9.01
N VAL A 119 19.22 9.44 -8.80
CA VAL A 119 17.78 9.32 -9.00
C VAL A 119 17.09 9.28 -7.64
N GLN A 120 16.06 10.11 -7.51
CA GLN A 120 15.20 10.14 -6.34
C GLN A 120 13.75 9.96 -6.76
N TYR A 121 12.95 9.40 -5.86
CA TYR A 121 11.53 9.19 -6.03
C TYR A 121 10.78 10.01 -4.98
N GLU A 122 10.00 10.99 -5.41
CA GLU A 122 9.00 11.58 -4.53
C GLU A 122 7.71 10.76 -4.63
N VAL A 123 7.29 10.19 -3.51
CA VAL A 123 6.11 9.35 -3.40
C VAL A 123 5.12 9.99 -2.45
N ASN A 124 3.89 10.17 -2.91
CA ASN A 124 2.77 10.61 -2.09
C ASN A 124 1.70 9.53 -2.09
N LEU A 125 1.18 9.20 -0.91
CA LEU A 125 0.04 8.31 -0.70
C LEU A 125 -1.10 9.13 -0.12
N GLU A 126 -2.18 9.28 -0.88
CA GLU A 126 -3.40 9.96 -0.48
C GLU A 126 -4.52 8.94 -0.30
N SER A 127 -5.02 8.76 0.91
CA SER A 127 -6.16 7.90 1.19
C SER A 127 -7.45 8.57 0.75
N THR A 128 -8.19 7.92 -0.15
CA THR A 128 -9.45 8.43 -0.72
C THR A 128 -10.68 7.77 -0.11
N ASP A 129 -10.55 6.50 0.31
CA ASP A 129 -11.65 5.73 0.84
C ASP A 129 -11.20 4.81 1.96
N ARG A 130 -12.07 4.63 2.96
CA ARG A 130 -11.84 3.69 4.06
C ARG A 130 -13.11 3.00 4.47
N GLN A 131 -12.96 1.73 4.82
CA GLN A 131 -13.99 0.98 5.52
C GLN A 131 -13.33 0.02 6.50
N GLN A 132 -13.90 -0.08 7.69
CA GLN A 132 -13.51 -1.09 8.67
C GLN A 132 -14.72 -1.95 9.00
N ILE A 133 -14.53 -3.27 9.02
CA ILE A 133 -15.51 -4.20 9.55
C ILE A 133 -15.09 -4.49 10.98
N PRO A 134 -15.92 -4.14 11.98
CA PRO A 134 -15.59 -4.32 13.39
C PRO A 134 -15.26 -5.77 13.74
N LEU A 135 -14.58 -5.95 14.87
CA LEU A 135 -14.20 -7.24 15.41
C LEU A 135 -15.41 -8.19 15.46
N SER A 136 -15.26 -9.35 14.82
CA SER A 136 -16.28 -10.40 14.79
C SER A 136 -15.63 -11.76 15.05
N ASN A 137 -16.43 -12.74 15.43
CA ASN A 137 -15.96 -14.13 15.59
C ASN A 137 -16.19 -14.86 14.27
N ASN A 138 -15.14 -15.46 13.70
CA ASN A 138 -15.31 -16.24 12.48
C ASN A 138 -15.86 -17.64 12.83
N PRO A 139 -17.07 -18.02 12.36
CA PRO A 139 -17.65 -19.33 12.66
C PRO A 139 -16.78 -20.49 12.14
N ALA A 140 -16.02 -20.27 11.06
CA ALA A 140 -15.15 -21.28 10.45
C ALA A 140 -13.77 -21.44 11.14
N LEU A 141 -13.33 -20.47 11.96
CA LEU A 141 -12.02 -20.48 12.62
C LEU A 141 -12.10 -20.67 14.15
N LYS A 142 -13.10 -21.42 14.63
CA LYS A 142 -13.26 -21.78 16.06
C LYS A 142 -13.07 -20.59 17.00
N SER A 143 -13.93 -19.57 16.89
CA SER A 143 -13.99 -18.44 17.83
C SER A 143 -12.77 -17.50 17.87
N SER A 144 -11.83 -17.60 16.92
CA SER A 144 -10.73 -16.63 16.83
C SER A 144 -11.28 -15.28 16.36
N PRO A 145 -10.99 -14.17 17.07
CA PRO A 145 -11.49 -12.86 16.67
C PRO A 145 -10.78 -12.40 15.38
N TYR A 146 -11.56 -11.93 14.41
CA TYR A 146 -11.07 -11.36 13.16
C TYR A 146 -11.52 -9.92 12.98
N PHE A 147 -10.70 -9.16 12.26
CA PHE A 147 -10.89 -7.75 11.97
C PHE A 147 -10.47 -7.50 10.52
N SER A 148 -11.24 -6.75 9.74
CA SER A 148 -10.86 -6.45 8.35
C SER A 148 -11.01 -4.99 8.01
N ILE A 149 -10.11 -4.53 7.14
CA ILE A 149 -10.04 -3.17 6.65
C ILE A 149 -10.00 -3.17 5.13
N LEU A 150 -10.57 -2.12 4.56
CA LEU A 150 -10.41 -1.70 3.19
C LEU A 150 -9.90 -0.25 3.22
N GLU A 151 -8.86 0.02 2.46
CA GLU A 151 -8.33 1.36 2.22
C GLU A 151 -8.03 1.52 0.73
N ILE A 152 -8.58 2.54 0.11
CA ILE A 152 -8.23 2.96 -1.25
C ILE A 152 -7.35 4.20 -1.11
N SER A 153 -6.25 4.21 -1.85
CA SER A 153 -5.33 5.33 -1.90
C SER A 153 -4.90 5.65 -3.33
N THR A 154 -4.73 6.93 -3.64
CA THR A 154 -4.03 7.37 -4.83
C THR A 154 -2.55 7.51 -4.49
N GLN A 155 -1.71 6.74 -5.19
CA GLN A 155 -0.26 6.92 -5.17
C GLN A 155 0.15 7.83 -6.31
N SER A 156 0.90 8.88 -5.97
CA SER A 156 1.61 9.71 -6.95
C SER A 156 3.12 9.50 -6.82
N LEU A 157 3.79 9.29 -7.96
CA LEU A 157 5.23 9.09 -8.05
C LEU A 157 5.84 10.10 -9.02
N GLN A 158 6.84 10.84 -8.58
CA GLN A 158 7.67 11.68 -9.43
C GLN A 158 9.13 11.24 -9.33
N VAL A 159 9.82 11.21 -10.47
CA VAL A 159 11.22 10.83 -10.55
C VAL A 159 12.03 12.08 -10.84
N SER A 160 13.06 12.35 -10.04
CA SER A 160 14.01 13.43 -10.30
C SER A 160 15.42 12.88 -10.51
N ASN A 161 16.20 13.58 -11.34
CA ASN A 161 17.64 13.35 -11.50
C ASN A 161 18.41 14.58 -11.01
N THR A 162 19.17 14.42 -9.93
CA THR A 162 19.85 15.52 -9.26
C THR A 162 21.02 16.10 -10.05
N THR A 163 21.56 15.34 -11.03
CA THR A 163 22.68 15.80 -11.86
C THR A 163 22.21 16.60 -13.07
N SER A 164 21.17 16.14 -13.75
CA SER A 164 20.63 16.84 -14.92
C SER A 164 19.59 17.90 -14.56
N GLY A 165 19.08 17.91 -13.33
CA GLY A 165 17.93 18.73 -12.92
C GLY A 165 16.61 18.26 -13.55
N TYR A 166 16.59 17.11 -14.22
CA TYR A 166 15.38 16.57 -14.83
C TYR A 166 14.38 16.15 -13.76
N ILE A 167 13.11 16.47 -13.98
CA ILE A 167 11.98 16.08 -13.13
C ILE A 167 10.89 15.53 -14.04
N SER A 168 10.44 14.30 -13.79
CA SER A 168 9.37 13.69 -14.56
C SER A 168 8.00 14.30 -14.20
N PRO A 169 6.99 14.17 -15.08
CA PRO A 169 5.60 14.30 -14.66
C PRO A 169 5.28 13.28 -13.55
N PHE A 170 4.24 13.57 -12.76
CA PHE A 170 3.71 12.62 -11.79
C PHE A 170 3.03 11.45 -12.51
N LEU A 171 3.41 10.24 -12.12
CA LEU A 171 2.69 9.01 -12.43
C LEU A 171 1.70 8.75 -11.29
N LYS A 172 0.45 8.44 -11.63
CA LYS A 172 -0.62 8.25 -10.67
C LYS A 172 -1.29 6.89 -10.84
N LYS A 173 -1.59 6.24 -9.73
CA LYS A 173 -2.35 5.00 -9.69
C LYS A 173 -3.21 4.96 -8.46
N ASP A 174 -4.37 4.32 -8.57
CA ASP A 174 -5.23 4.06 -7.42
C ASP A 174 -4.96 2.65 -6.92
N ILE A 175 -4.85 2.48 -5.62
CA ILE A 175 -4.50 1.21 -4.97
C ILE A 175 -5.60 0.91 -3.96
N GLU A 176 -6.35 -0.14 -4.23
CA GLU A 176 -7.26 -0.75 -3.27
C GLU A 176 -6.48 -1.78 -2.45
N THR A 177 -6.51 -1.66 -1.13
CA THR A 177 -5.92 -2.62 -0.20
C THR A 177 -6.99 -3.16 0.74
N ILE A 178 -7.19 -4.47 0.73
CA ILE A 178 -8.08 -5.17 1.64
C ILE A 178 -7.23 -6.07 2.51
N THR A 179 -7.33 -5.94 3.83
CA THR A 179 -6.61 -6.80 4.78
C THR A 179 -7.55 -7.42 5.78
N ILE A 180 -7.44 -8.73 5.96
CA ILE A 180 -8.13 -9.49 6.99
C ILE A 180 -7.11 -9.96 8.00
N TYR A 181 -7.29 -9.58 9.26
CA TYR A 181 -6.45 -9.96 10.37
C TYR A 181 -7.16 -10.99 11.24
N THR A 182 -6.40 -11.99 11.70
CA THR A 182 -6.85 -13.00 12.67
C THR A 182 -5.87 -13.03 13.83
N LYS A 183 -6.37 -12.87 15.05
CA LYS A 183 -5.56 -13.07 16.25
C LYS A 183 -5.35 -14.57 16.46
N LEU A 184 -4.09 -15.02 16.43
CA LEU A 184 -3.75 -16.43 16.68
C LEU A 184 -3.39 -16.67 18.16
N SER A 185 -2.75 -15.68 18.79
CA SER A 185 -2.43 -15.64 20.23
C SER A 185 -2.16 -14.18 20.64
N ASP A 186 -1.87 -13.91 21.90
CA ASP A 186 -1.57 -12.55 22.37
C ASP A 186 -0.36 -11.92 21.69
N ASN A 187 0.61 -12.73 21.24
CA ASN A 187 1.83 -12.28 20.59
C ASN A 187 1.92 -12.74 19.13
N LYS A 188 0.79 -13.09 18.49
CA LYS A 188 0.80 -13.53 17.09
C LYS A 188 -0.47 -13.15 16.35
N ILE A 189 -0.30 -12.40 15.27
CA ILE A 189 -1.34 -11.97 14.35
C ILE A 189 -1.04 -12.60 12.99
N LYS A 190 -2.06 -13.11 12.31
CA LYS A 190 -1.99 -13.48 10.89
C LYS A 190 -2.77 -12.46 10.08
N ALA A 191 -2.22 -12.04 8.95
CA ALA A 191 -2.91 -11.19 7.98
C ALA A 191 -3.05 -11.92 6.65
N LEU A 192 -4.13 -11.65 5.93
CA LEU A 192 -4.28 -11.94 4.51
C LEU A 192 -4.60 -10.62 3.84
N GLN A 193 -3.75 -10.19 2.91
CA GLN A 193 -3.90 -8.91 2.23
C GLN A 193 -4.03 -9.12 0.74
N ARG A 194 -4.96 -8.40 0.11
CA ARG A 194 -5.04 -8.24 -1.34
C ARG A 194 -4.84 -6.76 -1.67
N THR A 195 -3.93 -6.48 -2.60
CA THR A 195 -3.78 -5.15 -3.20
C THR A 195 -4.15 -5.23 -4.67
N ALA A 196 -5.00 -4.32 -5.13
CA ALA A 196 -5.35 -4.15 -6.54
C ALA A 196 -5.01 -2.74 -6.99
N THR A 197 -4.19 -2.64 -8.02
CA THR A 197 -3.78 -1.38 -8.62
C THR A 197 -4.62 -1.10 -9.85
N TYR A 198 -5.07 0.14 -9.98
CA TYR A 198 -5.83 0.64 -11.11
C TYR A 198 -5.10 1.82 -11.73
N LEU A 199 -5.25 1.97 -13.04
CA LEU A 199 -4.78 3.17 -13.72
C LEU A 199 -5.65 4.36 -13.29
N CYS A 200 -5.03 5.39 -12.74
CA CYS A 200 -5.74 6.57 -12.25
C CYS A 200 -6.23 7.40 -13.46
N PRO A 201 -7.49 7.84 -13.52
CA PRO A 201 -7.99 8.71 -14.59
C PRO A 201 -7.22 10.02 -14.75
N SER A 202 -6.56 10.48 -13.68
CA SER A 202 -5.73 11.69 -13.70
C SER A 202 -4.28 11.45 -14.12
N ASP A 203 -3.89 10.21 -14.44
CA ASP A 203 -2.58 9.89 -15.02
C ASP A 203 -2.55 10.24 -16.52
N LEU A 204 -1.46 10.85 -16.98
CA LEU A 204 -1.29 11.27 -18.37
C LEU A 204 -1.41 10.11 -19.38
N ARG A 205 -1.04 8.90 -18.96
CA ARG A 205 -1.09 7.68 -19.78
C ARG A 205 -2.49 7.06 -19.83
N TYR A 206 -3.43 7.51 -18.99
CA TYR A 206 -4.76 6.91 -18.88
C TYR A 206 -5.51 6.89 -20.21
N SER A 207 -5.59 8.04 -20.87
CA SER A 207 -6.38 8.19 -22.11
C SER A 207 -5.89 7.28 -23.25
N GLU A 208 -4.59 7.06 -23.37
CA GLU A 208 -4.02 6.17 -24.38
C GLU A 208 -4.27 4.70 -24.04
N ASN A 209 -4.14 4.32 -22.76
CA ASN A 209 -4.38 2.95 -22.32
C ASN A 209 -5.86 2.58 -22.45
N VAL A 210 -6.79 3.48 -22.14
CA VAL A 210 -8.24 3.24 -22.33
C VAL A 210 -8.58 3.00 -23.79
N LYS A 211 -7.96 3.72 -24.73
CA LYS A 211 -8.19 3.52 -26.17
C LYS A 211 -7.70 2.15 -26.64
N LYS A 212 -6.55 1.69 -26.14
CA LYS A 212 -5.97 0.39 -26.49
C LYS A 212 -6.69 -0.77 -25.82
N GLN A 213 -7.08 -0.57 -24.55
CA GLN A 213 -7.63 -1.58 -23.69
C GLN A 213 -8.72 -0.99 -22.78
N PRO A 214 -9.98 -0.96 -23.24
CA PRO A 214 -11.08 -0.34 -22.50
C PRO A 214 -11.33 -0.94 -21.11
N LYS A 215 -10.88 -2.17 -20.85
CA LYS A 215 -11.00 -2.82 -19.54
C LYS A 215 -10.28 -2.08 -18.42
N VAL A 216 -9.24 -1.30 -18.70
CA VAL A 216 -8.48 -0.52 -17.69
C VAL A 216 -9.34 0.48 -16.90
N VAL A 217 -10.52 0.83 -17.43
CA VAL A 217 -11.49 1.70 -16.76
C VAL A 217 -12.05 1.03 -15.51
N VAL A 218 -12.25 -0.29 -15.53
CA VAL A 218 -12.97 -1.02 -14.47
C VAL A 218 -12.11 -2.07 -13.78
N ASP A 219 -11.22 -2.72 -14.53
CA ASP A 219 -10.41 -3.83 -14.04
C ASP A 219 -9.06 -3.34 -13.51
N PRO A 220 -8.51 -3.99 -12.48
CA PRO A 220 -7.17 -3.70 -12.01
C PRO A 220 -6.12 -4.17 -13.02
N ILE A 221 -5.01 -3.42 -13.07
CA ILE A 221 -3.86 -3.70 -13.94
C ILE A 221 -2.82 -4.61 -13.26
N ASP A 222 -2.82 -4.66 -11.93
CA ASP A 222 -1.93 -5.46 -11.08
C ASP A 222 -2.72 -5.89 -9.83
N ILE A 223 -2.80 -7.20 -9.57
CA ILE A 223 -3.31 -7.74 -8.31
C ILE A 223 -2.19 -8.51 -7.62
N ARG A 224 -2.02 -8.27 -6.32
CA ARG A 224 -1.09 -9.01 -5.47
C ARG A 224 -1.77 -9.50 -4.20
N CYS A 225 -1.44 -10.71 -3.78
CA CYS A 225 -1.91 -11.27 -2.52
C CYS A 225 -0.72 -11.56 -1.60
N TYR A 226 -0.85 -11.15 -0.35
CA TYR A 226 0.15 -11.33 0.69
C TYR A 226 -0.41 -12.10 1.89
N GLU A 227 0.47 -12.83 2.55
CA GLU A 227 0.26 -13.49 3.85
C GLU A 227 1.37 -13.11 4.83
#